data_AF-A0A2G9N7X2-F1
#
_entry.id   AF-A0A2G9N7X2-F1
#
_cell.length_a   1.000
_cell.length_b   1.000
_cell.length_c   1.000
_cell.angle_alpha   90.00
_cell.angle_beta   90.00
_cell.angle_gamma   90.00
#
_symmetry.space_group_name_H-M   'P 1'
#
loop_
_entity.id
_entity.type
_entity.pdbx_description
1 polymer ?
#
loop_
_entity_poly.entity_id
_entity_poly.type
_entity_poly.pdbx_seq_one_letter_code
_entity_poly.pdbx_strand_id
1 'polypeptide(L)'
;MLYDNEAAKKGYSMRLSYAKNRLGMTLSPGKSVETLSRFGLVGIDNVGNDMVMSITNRGKEFIEVFDQLIELFAAKKPSYAGKVKVRYELTGQEKRIIVMAYKIGKEIGRDFIALKTLVEELYPLQQNQANKTSAVSRYISKLEELRLMERKKEGRNTYIRVTENGLKTIKEQYLNGLMN
;
A
#
# COMPACT_ATOMS: atom_id res chain seq x y z
N MET A 1 31.65 20.10 -0.91
CA MET A 1 31.08 18.87 -1.51
C MET A 1 30.73 17.82 -0.44
N LEU A 2 29.91 18.16 0.55
CA LEU A 2 29.50 17.23 1.64
C LEU A 2 27.98 17.13 1.83
N TYR A 3 27.19 17.93 1.11
CA TYR A 3 25.73 18.00 1.25
C TYR A 3 24.94 17.23 0.19
N ASP A 4 25.58 16.71 -0.85
CA ASP A 4 24.86 15.97 -1.91
C ASP A 4 24.40 14.56 -1.48
N ASN A 5 24.83 14.06 -0.31
CA ASN A 5 24.59 12.68 0.11
C ASN A 5 23.70 12.48 1.35
N GLU A 6 23.33 13.52 2.10
CA GLU A 6 22.50 13.34 3.31
C GLU A 6 21.01 13.60 3.07
N ALA A 7 20.65 14.62 2.29
CA ALA A 7 19.24 14.89 1.96
C ALA A 7 18.63 13.84 1.01
N ALA A 8 19.47 13.19 0.19
CA ALA A 8 19.09 12.12 -0.73
C ALA A 8 18.88 10.75 -0.05
N LYS A 9 19.32 10.57 1.22
CA LYS A 9 19.21 9.29 1.95
C LYS A 9 17.84 9.01 2.57
N LYS A 10 16.95 10.01 2.65
CA LYS A 10 15.52 9.80 2.97
C LYS A 10 14.78 9.79 1.65
N GLY A 11 14.46 8.60 1.11
CA GLY A 11 14.03 8.35 -0.28
C GLY A 11 12.78 9.06 -0.84
N TYR A 12 12.31 10.16 -0.24
CA TYR A 12 11.18 10.97 -0.68
C TYR A 12 11.48 12.47 -0.75
N SER A 13 12.76 12.84 -0.85
CA SER A 13 13.21 14.23 -0.99
C SER A 13 13.43 14.59 -2.46
N MET A 14 13.03 15.81 -2.87
CA MET A 14 13.19 16.29 -4.25
C MET A 14 13.49 17.80 -4.26
N ARG A 15 14.41 18.21 -5.14
CA ARG A 15 14.66 19.63 -5.44
C ARG A 15 13.49 20.24 -6.22
N LEU A 16 13.06 21.43 -5.85
CA LEU A 16 11.89 22.07 -6.41
C LEU A 16 12.11 22.52 -7.86
N SER A 17 13.32 22.97 -8.18
CA SER A 17 13.73 23.26 -9.56
C SER A 17 13.61 22.02 -10.46
N TYR A 18 14.03 20.85 -9.96
CA TYR A 18 13.91 19.57 -10.67
C TYR A 18 12.44 19.17 -10.88
N ALA A 19 11.61 19.29 -9.84
CA ALA A 19 10.17 19.02 -9.93
C ALA A 19 9.48 19.91 -10.98
N LYS A 20 9.77 21.23 -10.94
CA LYS A 20 9.22 22.21 -11.89
C LYS A 20 9.54 21.85 -13.33
N ASN A 21 10.80 21.53 -13.62
CA ASN A 21 11.25 21.16 -14.97
C ASN A 21 10.65 19.84 -15.42
N ARG A 22 10.64 18.82 -14.56
CA ARG A 22 10.11 17.49 -14.88
C ARG A 22 8.62 17.48 -15.16
N LEU A 23 7.85 18.31 -14.43
CA LEU A 23 6.40 18.42 -14.58
C LEU A 23 5.98 19.46 -15.61
N GLY A 24 6.92 20.13 -16.28
CA GLY A 24 6.62 21.16 -17.28
C GLY A 24 5.85 22.35 -16.69
N MET A 25 6.07 22.67 -15.41
CA MET A 25 5.33 23.73 -14.73
C MET A 25 5.79 25.10 -15.21
N THR A 26 4.87 25.88 -15.76
CA THR A 26 5.10 27.27 -16.17
C THR A 26 5.27 28.19 -14.97
N LEU A 27 4.54 27.94 -13.88
CA LEU A 27 4.59 28.74 -12.66
C LEU A 27 5.57 28.15 -11.63
N SER A 28 6.13 29.04 -10.79
CA SER A 28 6.95 28.60 -9.66
C SER A 28 6.08 27.91 -8.61
N PRO A 29 6.37 26.65 -8.24
CA PRO A 29 5.59 25.90 -7.25
C PRO A 29 5.79 26.37 -5.79
N GLY A 30 6.61 27.39 -5.54
CA GLY A 30 7.00 27.82 -4.18
C GLY A 30 5.82 28.08 -3.23
N LYS A 31 4.82 28.85 -3.65
CA LYS A 31 3.63 29.14 -2.82
C LYS A 31 2.84 27.89 -2.46
N SER A 32 2.74 26.94 -3.39
CA SER A 32 2.04 25.67 -3.17
C SER A 32 2.81 24.81 -2.16
N VAL A 33 4.13 24.74 -2.28
CA VAL A 33 4.99 24.00 -1.36
C VAL A 33 4.98 24.61 0.04
N GLU A 34 5.03 25.93 0.16
CA GLU A 34 4.88 26.62 1.45
C GLU A 34 3.53 26.30 2.10
N THR A 35 2.45 26.30 1.31
CA THR A 35 1.11 25.96 1.80
C THR A 35 1.06 24.53 2.32
N LEU A 36 1.56 23.55 1.55
CA LEU A 36 1.64 22.16 1.97
C LEU A 36 2.50 21.99 3.23
N SER A 37 3.57 22.78 3.36
CA SER A 37 4.44 22.74 4.52
C SER A 37 3.76 23.29 5.78
N ARG A 38 2.98 24.37 5.68
CA ARG A 38 2.17 24.91 6.79
C ARG A 38 1.17 23.88 7.34
N PHE A 39 0.64 23.00 6.50
CA PHE A 39 -0.22 21.90 6.94
C PHE A 39 0.53 20.64 7.38
N GLY A 40 1.87 20.68 7.38
CA GLY A 40 2.73 19.57 7.78
C GLY A 40 2.72 18.40 6.81
N LEU A 41 2.32 18.61 5.55
CA LEU A 41 2.30 17.57 4.51
C LEU A 41 3.66 17.38 3.85
N VAL A 42 4.47 18.44 3.81
CA VAL A 42 5.85 18.41 3.31
C VAL A 42 6.80 19.13 4.27
N GLY A 43 8.01 18.58 4.43
CA GLY A 43 9.15 19.29 4.99
C GLY A 43 9.83 20.10 3.90
N ILE A 44 10.31 21.29 4.25
CA ILE A 44 11.05 22.16 3.33
C ILE A 44 12.41 22.50 3.95
N ASP A 45 13.45 22.41 3.14
CA ASP A 45 14.81 22.82 3.50
C ASP A 45 15.39 23.66 2.36
N ASN A 46 16.13 24.72 2.70
CA ASN A 46 16.86 25.50 1.70
C ASN A 46 18.27 24.95 1.56
N VAL A 47 18.63 24.51 0.35
CA VAL A 47 19.96 23.98 0.03
C VAL A 47 20.57 24.83 -1.09
N GLY A 48 21.40 25.79 -0.70
CA GLY A 48 21.93 26.80 -1.61
C GLY A 48 20.83 27.74 -2.10
N ASN A 49 20.66 27.83 -3.43
CA ASN A 49 19.63 28.67 -4.07
C ASN A 49 18.36 27.89 -4.45
N ASP A 50 18.19 26.67 -3.94
CA ASP A 50 17.04 25.81 -4.28
C ASP A 50 16.35 25.31 -3.01
N MET A 51 15.05 25.05 -3.15
CA MET A 51 14.24 24.48 -2.09
C MET A 51 14.17 22.96 -2.29
N VAL A 52 14.50 22.21 -1.25
CA VAL A 52 14.31 20.77 -1.19
C VAL A 52 13.02 20.51 -0.43
N MET A 53 12.10 19.78 -1.05
CA MET A 53 10.90 19.30 -0.38
C MET A 53 11.03 17.82 -0.05
N SER A 54 10.48 17.40 1.08
CA SER A 54 10.35 15.99 1.47
C SER A 54 8.94 15.69 1.93
N ILE A 55 8.40 14.53 1.58
CA ILE A 55 7.04 14.14 2.02
C ILE A 55 7.10 13.65 3.47
N THR A 56 6.27 14.24 4.34
CA THR A 56 6.13 13.79 5.74
C THR A 56 5.25 12.56 5.83
N ASN A 57 5.22 11.87 6.98
CA ASN A 57 4.28 10.76 7.17
C ASN A 57 2.82 11.20 7.02
N ARG A 58 2.48 12.38 7.56
CA ARG A 58 1.16 13.00 7.39
C ARG A 58 0.85 13.32 5.92
N GLY A 59 1.86 13.74 5.15
CA GLY A 59 1.75 13.93 3.71
C GLY A 59 1.42 12.64 2.97
N LYS A 60 2.03 11.52 3.37
CA LYS A 60 1.71 10.19 2.78
C LYS A 60 0.28 9.79 3.07
N GLU A 61 -0.15 9.87 4.32
CA GLU A 61 -1.54 9.58 4.72
C GLU A 61 -2.54 10.47 3.97
N PHE A 62 -2.23 11.76 3.82
CA PHE A 62 -3.05 12.67 3.04
C PHE A 62 -3.17 12.25 1.57
N ILE A 63 -2.06 11.87 0.93
CA ILE A 63 -2.07 11.40 -0.46
C ILE A 63 -2.90 10.12 -0.58
N GLU A 64 -2.79 9.18 0.37
CA GLU A 64 -3.59 7.95 0.37
C GLU A 64 -5.09 8.23 0.43
N VAL A 65 -5.52 9.13 1.32
CA VAL A 65 -6.93 9.54 1.41
C VAL A 65 -7.36 10.28 0.15
N PHE A 66 -6.49 11.14 -0.40
CA PHE A 66 -6.78 11.89 -1.61
C PHE A 66 -6.95 10.97 -2.83
N ASP A 67 -6.11 9.94 -2.96
CA ASP A 67 -6.22 8.93 -4.01
C ASP A 67 -7.52 8.14 -3.90
N GLN A 68 -7.93 7.75 -2.69
CA GLN A 68 -9.23 7.10 -2.46
C GLN A 68 -10.39 8.01 -2.87
N LEU A 69 -10.30 9.32 -2.61
CA LEU A 69 -11.30 10.28 -3.06
C LEU A 69 -11.31 10.39 -4.59
N ILE A 70 -10.15 10.47 -5.24
CA ILE A 70 -10.07 10.46 -6.72
C ILE A 70 -10.74 9.20 -7.27
N GLU A 71 -10.50 8.02 -6.70
CA GLU A 71 -11.17 6.78 -7.15
C GLU A 71 -12.70 6.84 -7.02
N LEU A 72 -13.20 7.43 -5.93
CA LEU A 72 -14.64 7.56 -5.69
C LEU A 72 -15.31 8.56 -6.63
N PHE A 73 -14.60 9.64 -6.99
CA PHE A 73 -15.12 10.72 -7.83
C PHE A 73 -14.75 10.60 -9.32
N ALA A 74 -13.83 9.69 -9.68
CA ALA A 74 -13.53 9.35 -11.07
C ALA A 74 -14.70 8.55 -11.68
N ALA A 75 -15.76 9.28 -12.04
CA ALA A 75 -16.88 8.77 -12.80
C ALA A 75 -16.38 7.95 -14.00
N LYS A 76 -16.85 6.69 -14.11
CA LYS A 76 -16.67 5.73 -15.20
C LYS A 76 -16.25 6.38 -16.54
N LYS A 77 -14.95 6.62 -16.75
CA LYS A 77 -14.35 6.92 -18.06
C LYS A 77 -13.05 6.13 -18.22
N PRO A 78 -12.79 5.59 -19.41
CA PRO A 78 -11.68 4.68 -19.64
C PRO A 78 -10.34 5.42 -19.58
N SER A 79 -9.64 5.20 -18.47
CA SER A 79 -8.17 5.11 -18.31
C SER A 79 -7.30 5.58 -19.48
N TYR A 80 -6.88 6.85 -19.50
CA TYR A 80 -5.58 7.28 -20.07
C TYR A 80 -5.09 8.57 -19.40
N ALA A 81 -4.53 8.44 -18.21
CA ALA A 81 -3.58 9.41 -17.65
C ALA A 81 -2.67 8.65 -16.69
N GLY A 82 -1.36 8.87 -16.79
CA GLY A 82 -0.31 8.04 -16.21
C GLY A 82 -0.59 7.61 -14.76
N LYS A 83 -0.97 6.35 -14.60
CA LYS A 83 -1.10 5.69 -13.30
C LYS A 83 0.29 5.63 -12.68
N VAL A 84 0.56 6.49 -11.69
CA VAL A 84 1.56 6.17 -10.68
C VAL A 84 0.95 5.01 -9.88
N LYS A 85 1.15 3.78 -10.38
CA LYS A 85 0.86 2.58 -9.60
C LYS A 85 1.84 2.60 -8.44
N VAL A 86 1.41 3.04 -7.26
CA VAL A 86 2.11 2.70 -6.02
C VAL A 86 2.11 1.18 -5.98
N ARG A 87 3.23 0.57 -6.35
CA ARG A 87 3.44 -0.87 -6.19
C ARG A 87 3.56 -1.09 -4.68
N TYR A 88 2.44 -1.35 -4.02
CA TYR A 88 2.47 -1.88 -2.66
C TYR A 88 3.19 -3.23 -2.72
N GLU A 89 4.46 -3.23 -2.32
CA GLU A 89 5.19 -4.46 -2.10
C GLU A 89 4.61 -5.11 -0.84
N LEU A 90 3.75 -6.10 -1.06
CA LEU A 90 3.26 -6.93 0.02
C LEU A 90 4.45 -7.58 0.74
N THR A 91 4.43 -7.54 2.06
CA THR A 91 5.44 -8.23 2.87
C THR A 91 5.34 -9.74 2.65
N GLY A 92 6.41 -10.48 2.95
CA GLY A 92 6.39 -11.93 2.81
C GLY A 92 5.26 -12.61 3.59
N GLN A 93 4.86 -12.06 4.75
CA GLN A 93 3.75 -12.58 5.55
C GLN A 93 2.39 -12.29 4.89
N GLU A 94 2.16 -11.06 4.43
CA GLU A 94 0.93 -10.67 3.72
C GLU A 94 0.71 -11.55 2.48
N LYS A 95 1.77 -11.75 1.70
CA LYS A 95 1.69 -12.62 0.52
C LYS A 95 1.40 -14.08 0.91
N ARG A 96 2.08 -14.60 1.93
CA ARG A 96 1.85 -15.95 2.44
C ARG A 96 0.41 -16.16 2.91
N ILE A 97 -0.16 -15.17 3.62
CA ILE A 97 -1.56 -15.17 4.08
C ILE A 97 -2.52 -15.27 2.89
N ILE A 98 -2.37 -14.41 1.88
CA ILE A 98 -3.26 -14.40 0.71
C ILE A 98 -3.17 -15.73 -0.06
N VAL A 99 -1.95 -16.21 -0.33
CA VAL A 99 -1.74 -17.47 -1.05
C VAL A 99 -2.32 -18.65 -0.29
N MET A 100 -2.11 -18.69 1.03
CA MET A 100 -2.64 -19.78 1.84
C MET A 100 -4.16 -19.75 1.91
N ALA A 101 -4.76 -18.58 2.10
CA ALA A 101 -6.21 -18.42 2.09
C ALA A 101 -6.82 -18.89 0.75
N TYR A 102 -6.17 -18.57 -0.37
CA TYR A 102 -6.60 -19.05 -1.69
C TYR A 102 -6.52 -20.58 -1.82
N LYS A 103 -5.41 -21.19 -1.40
CA LYS A 103 -5.22 -22.65 -1.45
C LYS A 103 -6.28 -23.39 -0.63
N ILE A 104 -6.48 -22.98 0.62
CA ILE A 104 -7.49 -23.55 1.52
C ILE A 104 -8.89 -23.43 0.91
N GLY A 105 -9.25 -22.25 0.37
CA GLY A 105 -10.56 -22.05 -0.25
C GLY A 105 -10.79 -22.96 -1.46
N LYS A 106 -9.74 -23.19 -2.27
CA LYS A 106 -9.79 -24.13 -3.39
C LYS A 106 -9.90 -25.59 -2.97
N GLU A 107 -9.19 -26.00 -1.92
CA GLU A 107 -9.24 -27.36 -1.39
C GLU A 107 -10.60 -27.69 -0.77
N ILE A 108 -11.20 -26.74 -0.05
CA ILE A 108 -12.52 -26.92 0.60
C ILE A 108 -13.68 -26.70 -0.38
N GLY A 109 -13.43 -26.07 -1.53
CA GLY A 109 -14.48 -25.71 -2.49
C GLY A 109 -15.40 -24.59 -2.00
N ARG A 110 -14.89 -23.69 -1.15
CA ARG A 110 -15.65 -22.57 -0.57
C ARG A 110 -14.86 -21.28 -0.70
N ASP A 111 -15.56 -20.20 -1.06
CA ASP A 111 -14.92 -18.89 -1.20
C ASP A 111 -14.54 -18.27 0.16
N PHE A 112 -15.37 -18.47 1.17
CA PHE A 112 -15.12 -18.00 2.53
C PHE A 112 -14.57 -19.13 3.41
N ILE A 113 -13.40 -18.90 4.01
CA ILE A 113 -12.76 -19.82 4.95
C ILE A 113 -12.76 -19.22 6.35
N ALA A 114 -12.76 -20.05 7.39
CA ALA A 114 -12.66 -19.54 8.76
C ALA A 114 -11.24 -19.01 9.02
N LEU A 115 -11.14 -17.85 9.68
CA LEU A 115 -9.85 -17.26 10.09
C LEU A 115 -9.03 -18.25 10.93
N LYS A 116 -9.70 -19.02 11.79
CA LYS A 116 -9.06 -20.05 12.61
C LYS A 116 -8.33 -21.08 11.75
N THR A 117 -8.97 -21.59 10.70
CA THR A 117 -8.39 -22.55 9.75
C THR A 117 -7.15 -21.98 9.06
N LEU A 118 -7.20 -20.71 8.64
CA LEU A 118 -6.03 -20.05 8.07
C LEU A 118 -4.87 -19.97 9.07
N VAL A 119 -5.15 -19.63 10.33
CA VAL A 119 -4.12 -19.51 11.37
C VAL A 119 -3.48 -20.87 11.67
N GLU A 120 -4.29 -21.93 11.73
CA GLU A 120 -3.83 -23.31 11.92
C GLU A 120 -2.89 -23.76 10.80
N GLU A 121 -3.23 -23.42 9.55
CA GLU A 121 -2.41 -23.78 8.39
C GLU A 121 -1.11 -22.96 8.29
N LEU A 122 -1.14 -21.68 8.68
CA LEU A 122 0.05 -20.83 8.68
C LEU A 122 1.06 -21.21 9.76
N TYR A 123 0.58 -21.75 10.88
CA TYR A 123 1.37 -22.06 12.07
C TYR A 123 1.00 -23.43 12.66
N PRO A 124 1.28 -24.52 11.94
CA PRO A 124 1.07 -25.86 12.48
C PRO A 124 1.91 -26.04 13.75
N LEU A 125 1.31 -26.66 14.78
CA LEU A 125 2.00 -27.12 16.01
C LEU A 125 2.49 -26.05 17.01
N GLN A 126 2.00 -24.81 16.97
CA GLN A 126 2.43 -23.77 17.93
C GLN A 126 1.53 -23.65 19.16
N GLN A 127 2.13 -23.63 20.37
CA GLN A 127 1.44 -23.51 21.67
C GLN A 127 0.79 -22.12 21.95
N ASN A 128 0.72 -21.20 20.99
CA ASN A 128 0.23 -19.82 21.21
C ASN A 128 -0.68 -19.30 20.08
N GLN A 129 -1.70 -20.07 19.69
CA GLN A 129 -2.60 -19.71 18.60
C GLN A 129 -3.29 -18.35 18.80
N ALA A 130 -3.67 -17.97 20.02
CA ALA A 130 -4.37 -16.70 20.27
C ALA A 130 -3.57 -15.45 19.84
N ASN A 131 -2.26 -15.45 20.11
CA ASN A 131 -1.36 -14.37 19.70
C ASN A 131 -1.19 -14.33 18.17
N LYS A 132 -1.15 -15.51 17.53
CA LYS A 132 -1.06 -15.63 16.07
C LYS A 132 -2.34 -15.20 15.38
N THR A 133 -3.51 -15.55 15.91
CA THR A 133 -4.81 -15.07 15.41
C THR A 133 -4.87 -13.54 15.41
N SER A 134 -4.42 -12.91 16.49
CA SER A 134 -4.38 -11.44 16.58
C SER A 134 -3.45 -10.82 15.53
N ALA A 135 -2.26 -11.40 15.33
CA ALA A 135 -1.31 -10.94 14.33
C ALA A 135 -1.84 -11.13 12.90
N VAL A 136 -2.37 -12.31 12.57
CA VAL A 136 -2.97 -12.61 11.25
C VAL A 136 -4.16 -11.69 10.98
N SER A 137 -4.98 -11.40 12.00
CA SER A 137 -6.11 -10.47 11.87
C SER A 137 -5.66 -9.05 11.50
N ARG A 138 -4.53 -8.56 12.04
CA ARG A 138 -3.96 -7.25 11.66
C ARG A 138 -3.48 -7.23 10.21
N TYR A 139 -2.80 -8.29 9.76
CA TYR A 139 -2.41 -8.39 8.35
C TYR A 139 -3.65 -8.42 7.44
N ILE A 140 -4.70 -9.15 7.83
CA ILE A 140 -5.95 -9.18 7.05
C ILE A 140 -6.62 -7.81 7.02
N SER A 141 -6.60 -7.02 8.09
CA SER A 141 -7.08 -5.63 8.04
C SER A 141 -6.35 -4.81 6.99
N LYS A 142 -5.02 -4.88 6.97
CA LYS A 142 -4.24 -4.18 5.95
C LYS A 142 -4.53 -4.69 4.53
N LEU A 143 -4.74 -5.99 4.36
CA LEU A 143 -5.09 -6.58 3.07
C LEU A 143 -6.52 -6.24 2.62
N GLU A 144 -7.43 -6.01 3.57
CA GLU A 144 -8.79 -5.54 3.34
C GLU A 144 -8.82 -4.06 2.94
N GLU A 145 -7.99 -3.22 3.58
CA GLU A 145 -7.76 -1.82 3.17
C GLU A 145 -7.26 -1.72 1.73
N LEU A 146 -6.40 -2.66 1.31
CA LEU A 146 -5.91 -2.79 -0.07
C LEU A 146 -6.89 -3.49 -1.02
N ARG A 147 -8.11 -3.85 -0.55
CA ARG A 147 -9.14 -4.58 -1.30
C ARG A 147 -8.65 -5.92 -1.87
N LEU A 148 -7.67 -6.57 -1.24
CA LEU A 148 -7.13 -7.88 -1.64
C LEU A 148 -7.83 -9.04 -0.92
N MET A 149 -8.42 -8.76 0.25
CA MET A 149 -9.20 -9.70 1.04
C MET A 149 -10.49 -9.05 1.55
N GLU A 150 -11.44 -9.86 1.95
CA GLU A 150 -12.68 -9.43 2.60
C GLU A 150 -12.95 -10.26 3.84
N ARG A 151 -13.58 -9.66 4.85
CA ARG A 151 -14.07 -10.34 6.04
C ARG A 151 -15.59 -10.38 6.12
N LYS A 152 -16.09 -11.49 6.67
CA LYS A 152 -17.49 -11.67 7.06
C LYS A 152 -17.55 -12.23 8.48
N LYS A 153 -18.38 -11.66 9.34
CA LYS A 153 -18.59 -12.15 10.71
C LYS A 153 -19.94 -12.84 10.80
N GLU A 154 -19.95 -14.07 11.30
CA GLU A 154 -21.18 -14.82 11.59
C GLU A 154 -21.10 -15.34 13.02
N GLY A 155 -21.88 -14.71 13.91
CA GLY A 155 -21.82 -14.97 15.35
C GLY A 155 -20.44 -14.70 15.94
N ARG A 156 -19.82 -15.75 16.50
CA ARG A 156 -18.46 -15.69 17.08
C ARG A 156 -17.37 -15.98 16.06
N ASN A 157 -17.72 -16.44 14.86
CA ASN A 157 -16.76 -16.84 13.85
C ASN A 157 -16.47 -15.70 12.87
N THR A 158 -15.21 -15.56 12.50
CA THR A 158 -14.77 -14.65 11.44
C THR A 158 -14.34 -15.47 10.24
N TYR A 159 -14.93 -15.16 9.11
CA TYR A 159 -14.64 -15.76 7.81
C TYR A 159 -13.93 -14.74 6.93
N ILE A 160 -13.07 -15.23 6.05
CA ILE A 160 -12.24 -14.43 5.17
C ILE A 160 -12.31 -15.01 3.77
N ARG A 161 -12.20 -14.16 2.75
CA ARG A 161 -12.00 -14.58 1.36
C ARG A 161 -10.97 -13.72 0.67
N VAL A 162 -10.33 -14.27 -0.36
CA VAL A 162 -9.49 -13.50 -1.28
C VAL A 162 -10.39 -12.88 -2.34
N THR A 163 -10.24 -11.58 -2.61
CA THR A 163 -11.03 -10.89 -3.65
C THR A 163 -10.50 -11.21 -5.05
N GLU A 164 -11.26 -10.87 -6.09
CA GLU A 164 -10.77 -10.95 -7.47
C GLU A 164 -9.49 -10.13 -7.67
N ASN A 165 -9.37 -8.98 -7.00
CA ASN A 165 -8.16 -8.15 -7.05
C ASN A 165 -6.99 -8.87 -6.37
N GLY A 166 -7.21 -9.46 -5.20
CA GLY A 166 -6.22 -10.31 -4.52
C GLY A 166 -5.73 -11.46 -5.41
N LEU A 167 -6.63 -12.11 -6.14
CA LEU A 167 -6.28 -13.16 -7.10
C LEU A 167 -5.41 -12.65 -8.25
N LYS A 168 -5.76 -11.49 -8.83
CA LYS A 168 -4.94 -10.87 -9.88
C LYS A 168 -3.55 -10.53 -9.36
N THR A 169 -3.45 -9.97 -8.16
CA THR A 169 -2.17 -9.65 -7.51
C THR A 169 -1.33 -10.90 -7.25
N ILE A 170 -1.92 -12.01 -6.78
CA ILE A 170 -1.21 -13.30 -6.68
C ILE A 170 -0.69 -13.71 -8.05
N LYS A 171 -1.54 -13.74 -9.08
CA LYS A 171 -1.15 -14.21 -10.42
C LYS A 171 0.00 -13.38 -11.01
N GLU A 172 -0.09 -12.06 -10.93
CA GLU A 172 0.92 -11.14 -11.47
C GLU A 172 2.25 -11.22 -10.73
N GLN A 173 2.25 -11.44 -9.41
CA GLN A 173 3.46 -11.45 -8.59
C GLN A 173 4.06 -12.85 -8.38
N TYR A 174 3.27 -13.92 -8.45
CA TYR A 174 3.70 -15.28 -8.13
C TYR A 174 3.77 -16.23 -9.33
N LEU A 175 2.84 -16.17 -10.29
CA LEU A 175 2.87 -17.12 -11.42
C LEU A 175 3.90 -16.73 -12.49
N ASN A 176 4.14 -15.43 -12.69
CA ASN A 176 5.22 -14.97 -13.57
C ASN A 176 6.63 -15.23 -13.02
N GLY A 177 6.76 -15.53 -11.72
CA GLY A 177 8.04 -15.92 -11.10
C GLY A 177 8.28 -17.44 -11.04
N LEU A 178 7.29 -18.26 -11.42
CA LEU A 178 7.40 -19.72 -11.49
C LEU A 178 7.59 -20.24 -12.93
N MET A 179 7.50 -19.36 -13.93
CA MET A 179 7.71 -19.69 -15.35
C MET A 179 9.01 -19.08 -15.93
N ASN A 180 9.90 -18.56 -15.07
CA ASN A 180 11.27 -18.19 -15.45
C ASN A 180 12.26 -19.03 -14.66
#